data_AF-A0A1H4ILH5-F1
#
_entry.id   AF-A0A1H4ILH5-F1
#
_cell.length_a   1.000
_cell.length_b   1.000
_cell.length_c   1.000
_cell.angle_alpha   90.00
_cell.angle_beta   90.00
_cell.angle_gamma   90.00
#
_symmetry.space_group_name_H-M   'P 1'
#
loop_
_entity.id
_entity.type
_entity.pdbx_description
1 polymer ?
#
loop_
_entity_poly.entity_id
_entity_poly.type
_entity_poly.pdbx_seq_one_letter_code
_entity_poly.pdbx_strand_id
1 'polypeptide(L)'
;MDHHHDPVTGSSTVDVLALVLRLALLLSTAFLAGGGLVRPPAGEVPRTRQFTLYGLGGLSALLAVLSAFAADVNVVALAGHVVLAVAVPVLARWPRAGRWASVALLALVVLETSLGGTGVEFALDSVFVAAAAVWFGFALSGPVATAAVRPGPLSITLGGLLVVAGAARFGLSGLGFDRRLVTTVFGVVVVAVVVLPVVVSGLAAVLRARAYRLGAAGVAVAFLAWSALGAIPVPPPLPVPGVPLLADEPGFPVLVSPQRPGHNVVHFPASAGDDLSAGVRGGLITKAVARPGAEGTWADVELPPGRSDLEIHRGGTTTVVQVDAGTAPGPAIAEADAPECASAALGGLVAGRADVLTACPSGALAPEDGGALVKLVEFLAVRKPSAVTLVADDSPRGVAAAKLVRETAARTGLAVRPDAGPDTALVVVSGWGPGYTAMTRAAELQRLEPTHQYGLYLAPWLLNGPIVNAVASASLPLRFDPREATAVGYAVAVGNHFGGESPTLGGFRNWLGAGGAAGDVQIFAAAQVNAMPMNPGEPHAPGMLMDRDYAGQWVPDGTIVPITAVLR
;
A
#
# COMPACT_ATOMS: atom_id res chain seq x y z
N MET A 1 17.13 -20.34 -7.27
CA MET A 1 17.38 -19.87 -5.90
C MET A 1 16.22 -18.97 -5.60
N ASP A 2 15.13 -19.60 -5.16
CA ASP A 2 13.85 -18.95 -4.99
C ASP A 2 13.87 -18.23 -3.64
N HIS A 3 13.87 -16.90 -3.70
CA HIS A 3 13.57 -16.07 -2.55
C HIS A 3 12.05 -16.07 -2.41
N HIS A 4 11.51 -17.06 -1.70
CA HIS A 4 10.16 -16.97 -1.17
C HIS A 4 10.11 -15.79 -0.19
N HIS A 5 9.62 -14.66 -0.69
CA HIS A 5 8.94 -13.69 0.16
C HIS A 5 7.56 -14.28 0.44
N ASP A 6 7.44 -15.07 1.50
CA ASP A 6 6.13 -15.32 2.06
C ASP A 6 5.56 -13.96 2.50
N PRO A 7 4.44 -13.50 1.92
CA PRO A 7 3.73 -12.39 2.52
C PRO A 7 3.33 -12.84 3.91
N VAL A 8 3.83 -12.13 4.93
CA VAL A 8 3.41 -12.31 6.32
C VAL A 8 1.89 -12.21 6.32
N THR A 9 1.23 -13.35 6.43
CA THR A 9 -0.21 -13.44 6.59
C THR A 9 -0.53 -12.74 7.90
N GLY A 10 -1.02 -11.50 7.77
CA GLY A 10 -1.40 -10.65 8.87
C GLY A 10 -2.59 -11.26 9.61
N SER A 11 -2.31 -12.15 10.56
CA SER A 11 -3.12 -12.15 11.78
C SER A 11 -2.77 -10.85 12.51
N SER A 12 -3.76 -9.99 12.67
CA SER A 12 -3.65 -8.63 13.22
C SER A 12 -3.30 -8.58 14.71
N THR A 13 -2.69 -9.61 15.24
CA THR A 13 -2.27 -9.70 16.64
C THR A 13 -0.78 -9.99 16.64
N VAL A 14 0.02 -8.94 16.84
CA VAL A 14 1.40 -9.09 17.28
C VAL A 14 1.40 -10.12 18.41
N ASP A 15 2.13 -11.23 18.26
CA ASP A 15 2.27 -12.19 19.35
C ASP A 15 2.96 -11.47 20.52
N VAL A 16 2.13 -11.04 21.48
CA VAL A 16 2.54 -10.21 22.60
C VAL A 16 3.60 -10.96 23.41
N LEU A 17 3.51 -12.30 23.50
CA LEU A 17 4.48 -13.11 24.22
C LEU A 17 5.83 -13.08 23.49
N ALA A 18 5.85 -13.32 22.18
CA ALA A 18 7.07 -13.26 21.38
C ALA A 18 7.73 -11.87 21.43
N LEU A 19 6.92 -10.80 21.36
CA LEU A 19 7.40 -9.42 21.49
C LEU A 19 8.01 -9.15 22.87
N VAL A 20 7.31 -9.51 23.96
CA VAL A 20 7.81 -9.32 25.33
C VAL A 20 9.11 -10.08 25.56
N LEU A 21 9.19 -11.32 25.07
CA LEU A 21 10.37 -12.16 25.18
C LEU A 21 11.56 -11.55 24.43
N ARG A 22 11.35 -11.07 23.19
CA ARG A 22 12.37 -10.37 22.40
C ARG A 22 12.86 -9.10 23.10
N LEU A 23 11.94 -8.29 23.62
CA LEU A 23 12.29 -7.05 24.33
C LEU A 23 13.08 -7.32 25.61
N ALA A 24 12.70 -8.35 26.38
CA ALA A 24 13.44 -8.78 27.57
C ALA A 24 14.84 -9.29 27.23
N LEU A 25 14.96 -10.09 26.15
CA LEU A 25 16.23 -10.59 25.64
C LEU A 25 17.16 -9.42 25.30
N LEU A 26 16.72 -8.53 24.39
CA LEU A 26 17.51 -7.38 23.94
C LEU A 26 17.96 -6.49 25.10
N LEU A 27 17.07 -6.21 26.06
CA LEU A 27 17.41 -5.40 27.23
C LEU A 27 18.48 -6.08 28.09
N SER A 28 18.28 -7.35 28.45
CA SER A 28 19.24 -8.09 29.28
C SER A 28 20.61 -8.20 28.62
N THR A 29 20.64 -8.42 27.31
CA THR A 29 21.85 -8.50 26.50
C THR A 29 22.55 -7.14 26.38
N ALA A 30 21.81 -6.04 26.23
CA ALA A 30 22.38 -4.69 26.22
C ALA A 30 23.01 -4.30 27.57
N PHE A 31 22.36 -4.66 28.70
CA PHE A 31 22.94 -4.47 30.03
C PHE A 31 24.23 -5.28 30.20
N LEU A 32 24.24 -6.53 29.74
CA LEU A 32 25.39 -7.42 29.80
C LEU A 32 26.57 -6.90 28.98
N ALA A 33 26.32 -6.54 27.72
CA ALA A 33 27.33 -5.96 26.82
C ALA A 33 27.89 -4.65 27.39
N GLY A 34 27.01 -3.76 27.88
CA GLY A 34 27.40 -2.53 28.56
C GLY A 34 28.30 -2.74 29.77
N GLY A 35 27.92 -3.69 30.64
CA GLY A 35 28.67 -4.04 31.85
C GLY A 35 30.09 -4.53 31.55
N GLY A 36 30.27 -5.33 30.49
CA GLY A 36 31.60 -5.79 30.06
C GLY A 36 32.41 -4.72 29.31
N LEU A 37 31.76 -3.82 28.56
CA LEU A 37 32.41 -2.73 27.83
C LEU A 37 33.03 -1.68 28.77
N VAL A 38 32.29 -1.27 29.81
CA VAL A 38 32.68 -0.20 30.74
C VAL A 38 33.61 -0.71 31.86
N ARG A 39 34.01 -1.99 31.83
CA ARG A 39 34.88 -2.58 32.85
C ARG A 39 36.24 -1.85 32.93
N PRO A 40 36.67 -1.41 34.13
CA PRO A 40 37.96 -0.76 34.31
C PRO A 40 39.13 -1.67 33.91
N PRO A 41 40.19 -1.12 33.29
CA PRO A 41 41.34 -1.91 32.82
C PRO A 41 42.18 -2.49 33.95
N ALA A 42 42.12 -1.93 35.15
CA ALA A 42 42.86 -2.37 36.33
C ALA A 42 41.94 -2.40 37.57
N GLY A 43 42.14 -3.39 38.44
CA GLY A 43 41.38 -3.60 39.67
C GLY A 43 40.49 -4.84 39.66
N GLU A 44 40.33 -5.47 40.83
CA GLU A 44 39.40 -6.59 41.00
C GLU A 44 37.95 -6.09 40.93
N VAL A 45 37.09 -6.85 40.24
CA VAL A 45 35.66 -6.52 40.18
C VAL A 45 35.01 -7.02 41.47
N PRO A 46 34.28 -6.16 42.20
CA PRO A 46 33.56 -6.57 43.40
C PRO A 46 32.69 -7.81 43.14
N ARG A 47 32.70 -8.77 44.07
CA ARG A 47 31.91 -10.02 43.95
C ARG A 47 30.45 -9.77 43.60
N THR A 48 29.84 -8.74 44.18
CA THR A 48 28.45 -8.33 43.89
C THR A 48 28.22 -8.06 42.42
N ARG A 49 29.14 -7.37 41.74
CA ARG A 49 29.04 -7.08 40.30
C ARG A 49 29.30 -8.29 39.43
N GLN A 50 30.21 -9.18 39.85
CA GLN A 50 30.40 -10.45 39.17
C GLN A 50 29.09 -11.27 39.19
N PHE A 51 28.44 -11.39 40.34
CA PHE A 51 27.14 -12.06 40.44
C PHE A 51 26.07 -11.43 39.55
N THR A 52 26.00 -10.10 39.46
CA THR A 52 25.07 -9.42 38.54
C THR A 52 25.34 -9.76 37.07
N LEU A 53 26.61 -9.78 36.64
CA LEU A 53 26.97 -10.14 35.27
C LEU A 53 26.68 -11.61 34.96
N TYR A 54 26.93 -12.52 35.89
CA TYR A 54 26.55 -13.93 35.74
C TYR A 54 25.04 -14.11 35.66
N GLY A 55 24.27 -13.39 36.50
CA GLY A 55 22.81 -13.39 36.46
C GLY A 55 22.26 -12.88 35.12
N LEU A 56 22.78 -11.75 34.62
CA LEU A 56 22.40 -11.21 33.31
C LEU A 56 22.79 -12.14 32.15
N GLY A 57 23.98 -12.74 32.20
CA GLY A 57 24.43 -13.74 31.21
C GLY A 57 23.55 -14.98 31.18
N GLY A 58 23.20 -15.52 32.35
CA GLY A 58 22.28 -16.65 32.47
C GLY A 58 20.87 -16.31 31.99
N LEU A 59 20.34 -15.14 32.35
CA LEU A 59 19.03 -14.67 31.91
C LEU A 59 18.98 -14.45 30.38
N SER A 60 19.98 -13.77 29.82
CA SER A 60 20.10 -13.55 28.36
C SER A 60 20.18 -14.87 27.60
N ALA A 61 21.02 -15.81 28.04
CA ALA A 61 21.11 -17.14 27.43
C ALA A 61 19.80 -17.93 27.52
N LEU A 62 19.10 -17.90 28.66
CA LEU A 62 17.81 -18.54 28.83
C LEU A 62 16.75 -17.92 27.92
N LEU A 63 16.67 -16.59 27.88
CA LEU A 63 15.72 -15.88 27.02
C LEU A 63 15.98 -16.14 25.53
N ALA A 64 17.25 -16.25 25.11
CA ALA A 64 17.60 -16.60 23.74
C ALA A 64 17.09 -18.00 23.37
N VAL A 65 17.29 -18.99 24.25
CA VAL A 65 16.79 -20.36 24.06
C VAL A 65 15.26 -20.39 24.02
N LEU A 66 14.59 -19.72 24.95
CA LEU A 66 13.13 -19.61 24.95
C LEU A 66 12.62 -18.93 23.67
N SER A 67 13.33 -17.91 23.18
CA SER A 67 12.95 -17.18 21.96
C SER A 67 13.05 -18.03 20.71
N ALA A 68 13.92 -19.05 20.67
CA ALA A 68 14.01 -19.97 19.56
C ALA A 68 12.83 -20.97 19.50
N PHE A 69 12.08 -21.15 20.59
CA PHE A 69 10.84 -21.95 20.57
C PHE A 69 9.63 -21.12 20.16
N ALA A 70 9.68 -19.79 20.35
CA ALA A 70 8.60 -18.87 20.00
C ALA A 70 8.76 -18.25 18.60
N ALA A 71 9.98 -18.22 18.06
CA ALA A 71 10.29 -17.68 16.75
C ALA A 71 11.20 -18.66 15.99
N ASP A 72 11.03 -18.75 14.67
CA ASP A 72 11.87 -19.57 13.78
C ASP A 72 13.27 -18.96 13.63
N VAL A 73 14.06 -19.03 14.70
CA VAL A 73 15.40 -18.44 14.76
C VAL A 73 16.44 -19.40 14.17
N ASN A 74 17.38 -18.85 13.40
CA ASN A 74 18.53 -19.60 12.90
C ASN A 74 19.37 -20.18 14.07
N VAL A 75 19.58 -21.50 14.06
CA VAL A 75 20.31 -22.22 15.12
C VAL A 75 21.73 -21.68 15.34
N VAL A 76 22.41 -21.20 14.28
CA VAL A 76 23.76 -20.63 14.38
C VAL A 76 23.72 -19.28 15.10
N ALA A 77 22.74 -18.43 14.81
CA ALA A 77 22.57 -17.15 15.48
C ALA A 77 22.25 -17.34 16.97
N LEU A 78 21.35 -18.30 17.28
CA LEU A 78 21.03 -18.71 18.65
C LEU A 78 22.29 -19.17 19.41
N ALA A 79 23.04 -20.11 18.83
CA ALA A 79 24.25 -20.63 19.44
C ALA A 79 25.28 -19.51 19.68
N GLY A 80 25.47 -18.62 18.70
CA GLY A 80 26.32 -17.44 18.83
C GLY A 80 25.91 -16.54 19.99
N HIS A 81 24.61 -16.23 20.13
CA HIS A 81 24.08 -15.40 21.22
C HIS A 81 24.36 -16.03 22.59
N VAL A 82 24.01 -17.31 22.76
CA VAL A 82 24.21 -18.05 24.03
C VAL A 82 25.69 -18.11 24.41
N VAL A 83 26.57 -18.42 23.43
CA VAL A 83 28.02 -18.47 23.66
C VAL A 83 28.56 -17.11 24.10
N LEU A 84 28.16 -16.02 23.44
CA LEU A 84 28.60 -14.68 23.79
C LEU A 84 28.05 -14.23 25.16
N ALA A 85 26.77 -14.50 25.45
CA ALA A 85 26.15 -14.17 26.73
C ALA A 85 26.84 -14.86 27.93
N VAL A 86 27.31 -16.11 27.75
CA VAL A 86 28.08 -16.83 28.77
C VAL A 86 29.55 -16.38 28.78
N ALA A 87 30.14 -16.07 27.63
CA ALA A 87 31.54 -15.66 27.52
C ALA A 87 31.82 -14.33 28.24
N VAL A 88 30.91 -13.34 28.16
CA VAL A 88 31.12 -12.03 28.80
C VAL A 88 31.42 -12.13 30.31
N PRO A 89 30.60 -12.81 31.15
CA PRO A 89 30.91 -12.94 32.58
C PRO A 89 32.12 -13.85 32.86
N VAL A 90 32.33 -14.91 32.07
CA VAL A 90 33.48 -15.84 32.26
C VAL A 90 34.81 -15.16 31.93
N LEU A 91 34.86 -14.43 30.83
CA LEU A 91 36.04 -13.70 30.37
C LEU A 91 36.23 -12.38 31.11
N ALA A 92 35.30 -12.01 32.01
CA ALA A 92 35.39 -10.77 32.76
C ALA A 92 36.76 -10.66 33.44
N ARG A 93 37.30 -11.73 34.06
CA ARG A 93 38.63 -11.74 34.69
C ARG A 93 39.79 -11.28 33.79
N TRP A 94 39.63 -11.31 32.46
CA TRP A 94 40.61 -10.86 31.48
C TRP A 94 40.09 -9.61 30.74
N PRO A 95 40.52 -8.39 31.14
CA PRO A 95 39.90 -7.15 30.69
C PRO A 95 39.81 -6.99 29.17
N ARG A 96 40.84 -7.45 28.42
CA ARG A 96 40.85 -7.37 26.96
C ARG A 96 39.87 -8.35 26.31
N ALA A 97 39.88 -9.61 26.74
CA ALA A 97 39.00 -10.63 26.18
C ALA A 97 37.52 -10.35 26.49
N GLY A 98 37.21 -9.96 27.73
CA GLY A 98 35.85 -9.60 28.12
C GLY A 98 35.29 -8.41 27.32
N ARG A 99 36.12 -7.40 27.01
CA ARG A 99 35.69 -6.27 26.16
C ARG A 99 35.38 -6.71 24.73
N TRP A 100 36.23 -7.51 24.11
CA TRP A 100 35.96 -7.99 22.75
C TRP A 100 34.71 -8.87 22.68
N ALA A 101 34.49 -9.74 23.67
CA ALA A 101 33.25 -10.50 23.78
C ALA A 101 32.02 -9.57 23.94
N SER A 102 32.16 -8.48 24.70
CA SER A 102 31.09 -7.49 24.88
C SER A 102 30.82 -6.67 23.63
N VAL A 103 31.85 -6.33 22.85
CA VAL A 103 31.72 -5.66 21.54
C VAL A 103 31.02 -6.59 20.55
N ALA A 104 31.38 -7.87 20.50
CA ALA A 104 30.71 -8.86 19.66
C ALA A 104 29.24 -9.02 20.06
N LEU A 105 28.94 -9.07 21.37
CA LEU A 105 27.58 -9.13 21.86
C LEU A 105 26.78 -7.85 21.55
N LEU A 106 27.41 -6.67 21.65
CA LEU A 106 26.79 -5.40 21.27
C LEU A 106 26.47 -5.35 19.77
N ALA A 107 27.39 -5.81 18.92
CA ALA A 107 27.16 -5.90 17.48
C ALA A 107 25.98 -6.83 17.16
N LEU A 108 25.81 -7.92 17.92
CA LEU A 108 24.66 -8.80 17.80
C LEU A 108 23.35 -8.09 18.18
N VAL A 109 23.32 -7.32 19.27
CA VAL A 109 22.13 -6.52 19.65
C VAL A 109 21.78 -5.50 18.58
N VAL A 110 22.78 -4.84 17.98
CA VAL A 110 22.57 -3.91 16.85
C VAL A 110 21.94 -4.64 15.67
N LEU A 111 22.48 -5.79 15.28
CA LEU A 111 21.94 -6.60 14.18
C LEU A 111 20.50 -7.07 14.45
N GLU A 112 20.19 -7.49 15.68
CA GLU A 112 18.86 -7.95 16.08
C GLU A 112 17.84 -6.80 16.17
N THR A 113 18.28 -5.58 16.49
CA THR A 113 17.42 -4.39 16.52
C THR A 113 17.20 -3.83 15.11
N SER A 114 18.19 -3.94 14.23
CA SER A 114 18.14 -3.44 12.85
C SER A 114 17.59 -4.44 11.83
N LEU A 115 16.92 -5.52 12.25
CA LEU A 115 16.39 -6.53 11.32
C LEU A 115 15.43 -5.87 10.33
N GLY A 116 15.83 -5.82 9.05
CA GLY A 116 15.09 -5.19 7.95
C GLY A 116 15.50 -3.75 7.60
N GLY A 117 16.28 -3.07 8.46
CA GLY A 117 16.76 -1.72 8.22
C GLY A 117 18.06 -1.69 7.40
N THR A 118 18.17 -0.75 6.46
CA THR A 118 19.42 -0.52 5.70
C THR A 118 19.82 0.96 5.70
N GLY A 119 21.10 1.24 5.43
CA GLY A 119 21.60 2.61 5.31
C GLY A 119 21.47 3.43 6.59
N VAL A 120 20.63 4.46 6.56
CA VAL A 120 20.47 5.44 7.65
C VAL A 120 19.84 4.81 8.89
N GLU A 121 18.88 3.90 8.72
CA GLU A 121 18.19 3.25 9.84
C GLU A 121 19.17 2.40 10.67
N PHE A 122 19.99 1.59 9.99
CA PHE A 122 21.03 0.79 10.63
C PHE A 122 22.04 1.65 11.42
N ALA A 123 22.40 2.83 10.87
CA ALA A 123 23.29 3.75 11.56
C ALA A 123 22.65 4.35 12.82
N LEU A 124 21.35 4.67 12.77
CA LEU A 124 20.60 5.15 13.94
C LEU A 124 20.48 4.08 15.02
N ASP A 125 20.14 2.85 14.64
CA ASP A 125 20.08 1.70 15.56
C ASP A 125 21.43 1.48 16.24
N SER A 126 22.51 1.48 15.46
CA SER A 126 23.88 1.33 15.97
C SER A 126 24.22 2.39 17.03
N VAL A 127 23.93 3.66 16.74
CA VAL A 127 24.22 4.78 17.67
C VAL A 127 23.36 4.68 18.93
N PHE A 128 22.07 4.41 18.78
CA PHE A 128 21.14 4.36 19.91
C PHE A 128 21.47 3.19 20.85
N VAL A 129 21.65 1.99 20.29
CA VAL A 129 21.98 0.77 21.04
C VAL A 129 23.34 0.89 21.73
N ALA A 130 24.36 1.40 21.03
CA ALA A 130 25.68 1.60 21.62
C ALA A 130 25.64 2.62 22.77
N ALA A 131 24.97 3.75 22.59
CA ALA A 131 24.84 4.76 23.63
C ALA A 131 24.08 4.23 24.86
N ALA A 132 22.99 3.48 24.66
CA ALA A 132 22.22 2.84 25.72
C ALA A 132 23.06 1.78 26.47
N ALA A 133 23.76 0.90 25.75
CA ALA A 133 24.63 -0.11 26.35
C ALA A 133 25.73 0.52 27.20
N VAL A 134 26.40 1.57 26.70
CA VAL A 134 27.40 2.31 27.48
C VAL A 134 26.78 2.91 28.74
N TRP A 135 25.57 3.48 28.65
CA TRP A 135 24.84 4.01 29.81
C TRP A 135 24.55 2.92 30.85
N PHE A 136 24.06 1.75 30.42
CA PHE A 136 23.81 0.60 31.29
C PHE A 136 25.09 0.11 31.97
N GLY A 137 26.21 0.09 31.25
CA GLY A 137 27.53 -0.23 31.79
C GLY A 137 27.95 0.70 32.94
N PHE A 138 27.74 2.01 32.77
CA PHE A 138 28.00 3.00 33.83
C PHE A 138 27.01 2.88 35.00
N ALA A 139 25.75 2.52 34.75
CA ALA A 139 24.78 2.28 35.82
C ALA A 139 25.18 1.09 36.72
N LEU A 140 25.68 0.00 36.12
CA LEU A 140 26.16 -1.20 36.82
C LEU A 140 27.51 -0.98 37.54
N SER A 141 28.46 -0.34 36.86
CA SER A 141 29.84 -0.19 37.35
C SER A 141 30.07 1.08 38.19
N GLY A 142 29.13 2.02 38.17
CA GLY A 142 29.34 3.38 38.67
C GLY A 142 30.33 4.16 37.79
N PRO A 143 30.35 5.50 37.90
CA PRO A 143 31.34 6.30 37.19
C PRO A 143 32.73 6.02 37.77
N VAL A 144 33.60 5.36 37.02
CA VAL A 144 35.02 5.27 37.38
C VAL A 144 35.64 6.61 37.04
N ALA A 145 35.82 7.48 38.04
CA ALA A 145 36.53 8.74 37.88
C ALA A 145 38.01 8.44 37.62
N THR A 146 38.37 8.24 36.36
CA THR A 146 39.76 8.28 35.90
C THR A 146 40.07 9.70 35.45
N ALA A 147 41.35 10.11 35.44
CA ALA A 147 41.77 11.43 34.95
C ALA A 147 41.29 11.72 33.51
N ALA A 148 40.95 10.68 32.73
CA ALA A 148 40.50 10.77 31.35
C ALA A 148 38.98 10.90 31.16
N VAL A 149 38.14 10.51 32.14
CA VAL A 149 36.68 10.44 31.95
C VAL A 149 35.95 11.19 33.07
N ARG A 150 35.40 12.35 32.71
CA ARG A 150 34.49 13.10 33.59
C ARG A 150 33.07 12.57 33.40
N PRO A 151 32.42 12.05 34.45
CA PRO A 151 31.13 11.38 34.32
C PRO A 151 29.97 12.34 33.98
N GLY A 152 30.04 13.62 34.34
CA GLY A 152 29.00 14.60 33.99
C GLY A 152 28.93 14.89 32.47
N PRO A 153 30.03 15.32 31.84
CA PRO A 153 30.07 15.53 30.38
C PRO A 153 29.67 14.28 29.59
N LEU A 154 30.09 13.09 30.03
CA LEU A 154 29.79 11.85 29.33
C LEU A 154 28.29 11.49 29.34
N SER A 155 27.57 11.73 30.45
CA SER A 155 26.11 11.51 30.47
C SER A 155 25.39 12.49 29.57
N ILE A 156 25.87 13.73 29.47
CA ILE A 156 25.30 14.72 28.54
C ILE A 156 25.54 14.29 27.10
N THR A 157 26.73 13.79 26.76
CA THR A 157 27.03 13.31 25.40
C THR A 157 26.22 12.08 25.01
N LEU A 158 26.11 11.08 25.90
CA LEU A 158 25.31 9.88 25.62
C LEU A 158 23.82 10.23 25.52
N GLY A 159 23.33 11.05 26.43
CA GLY A 159 21.96 11.55 26.39
C GLY A 159 21.68 12.33 25.11
N GLY A 160 22.59 13.21 24.72
CA GLY A 160 22.54 13.94 23.45
C GLY A 160 22.51 13.02 22.23
N LEU A 161 23.33 11.97 22.19
CA LEU A 161 23.30 10.97 21.11
C LEU A 161 21.95 10.25 21.03
N LEU A 162 21.39 9.84 22.18
CA LEU A 162 20.07 9.20 22.24
C LEU A 162 18.95 10.17 21.77
N VAL A 163 19.01 11.44 22.16
CA VAL A 163 18.06 12.47 21.71
C VAL A 163 18.16 12.71 20.21
N VAL A 164 19.37 12.84 19.67
CA VAL A 164 19.60 13.04 18.23
C VAL A 164 19.12 11.83 17.43
N ALA A 165 19.44 10.62 17.87
CA ALA A 165 18.96 9.39 17.22
C ALA A 165 17.44 9.27 17.28
N GLY A 166 16.82 9.58 18.44
CA GLY A 166 15.37 9.65 18.60
C GLY A 166 14.71 10.68 17.68
N ALA A 167 15.25 11.89 17.60
CA ALA A 167 14.74 12.96 16.74
C ALA A 167 14.88 12.61 15.25
N ALA A 168 15.99 12.00 14.85
CA ALA A 168 16.19 11.51 13.50
C ALA A 168 15.19 10.39 13.16
N ARG A 169 14.95 9.44 14.08
CA ARG A 169 13.94 8.39 13.91
C ARG A 169 12.54 8.98 13.76
N PHE A 170 12.18 9.98 14.57
CA PHE A 170 10.92 10.71 14.43
C PHE A 170 10.80 11.36 13.04
N GLY A 171 11.84 12.06 12.57
CA GLY A 171 11.85 12.68 11.25
C GLY A 171 11.72 11.69 10.09
N LEU A 172 12.33 10.51 10.21
CA LEU A 172 12.26 9.44 9.20
C LEU A 172 10.96 8.62 9.28
N SER A 173 10.23 8.68 10.40
CA SER A 173 9.01 7.88 10.59
C SER A 173 7.83 8.31 9.70
N GLY A 174 7.92 9.46 9.03
CA GLY A 174 6.81 10.05 8.26
C GLY A 174 5.65 10.57 9.13
N LEU A 175 5.79 10.53 10.46
CA LEU A 175 4.84 11.13 11.38
C LEU A 175 5.01 12.65 11.37
N GLY A 176 3.91 13.37 11.13
CA GLY A 176 3.84 14.79 11.42
C GLY A 176 3.60 15.05 12.91
N PHE A 177 3.65 16.32 13.31
CA PHE A 177 3.09 16.77 14.59
C PHE A 177 1.56 16.76 14.52
N ASP A 178 0.99 15.56 14.40
CA ASP A 178 -0.43 15.32 14.21
C ASP A 178 -0.98 14.32 15.25
N ARG A 179 -2.28 14.03 15.16
CA ARG A 179 -2.99 13.18 16.14
C ARG A 179 -2.40 11.77 16.25
N ARG A 180 -1.75 11.24 15.21
CA ARG A 180 -1.16 9.89 15.23
C ARG A 180 -0.13 9.74 16.35
N LEU A 181 0.53 10.83 16.77
CA LEU A 181 1.47 10.82 17.89
C LEU A 181 0.86 10.41 19.22
N VAL A 182 -0.44 10.65 19.41
CA VAL A 182 -1.13 10.38 20.69
C VAL A 182 -2.22 9.33 20.55
N THR A 183 -2.78 9.13 19.35
CA THR A 183 -3.86 8.16 19.12
C THR A 183 -3.38 6.79 18.68
N THR A 184 -2.10 6.65 18.27
CA THR A 184 -1.55 5.36 17.82
C THR A 184 -0.45 4.89 18.75
N VAL A 185 -0.36 3.56 18.93
CA VAL A 185 0.71 2.95 19.74
C VAL A 185 2.09 3.32 19.19
N PHE A 186 2.26 3.26 17.86
CA PHE A 186 3.49 3.64 17.18
C PHE A 186 3.89 5.09 17.51
N GLY A 187 2.96 6.04 17.38
CA GLY A 187 3.19 7.44 17.70
C GLY A 187 3.62 7.67 19.15
N VAL A 188 2.93 7.03 20.11
CA VAL A 188 3.27 7.14 21.53
C VAL A 188 4.67 6.57 21.82
N VAL A 189 5.03 5.45 21.17
CA VAL A 189 6.36 4.84 21.30
C VAL A 189 7.46 5.74 20.71
N VAL A 190 7.23 6.35 19.54
CA VAL A 190 8.16 7.33 18.96
C VAL A 190 8.33 8.54 19.88
N VAL A 191 7.23 9.07 20.46
CA VAL A 191 7.30 10.16 21.44
C VAL A 191 8.11 9.74 22.66
N ALA A 192 7.90 8.52 23.19
CA ALA A 192 8.68 8.01 24.32
C ALA A 192 10.18 7.91 24.01
N VAL A 193 10.54 7.46 22.80
CA VAL A 193 11.93 7.39 22.32
C VAL A 193 12.61 8.76 22.30
N VAL A 194 11.89 9.85 22.04
CA VAL A 194 12.45 11.21 22.04
C VAL A 194 12.44 11.83 23.44
N VAL A 195 11.29 11.78 24.12
CA VAL A 195 11.05 12.50 25.38
C VAL A 195 11.85 11.88 26.53
N LEU A 196 11.95 10.55 26.62
CA LEU A 196 12.65 9.89 27.73
C LEU A 196 14.14 10.23 27.76
N PRO A 197 14.91 10.16 26.65
CA PRO A 197 16.29 10.63 26.62
C PRO A 197 16.44 12.13 26.94
N VAL A 198 15.51 12.99 26.54
CA VAL A 198 15.52 14.42 26.89
C VAL A 198 15.39 14.60 28.40
N VAL A 199 14.40 13.94 29.02
CA VAL A 199 14.18 13.98 30.47
C VAL A 199 15.38 13.43 31.22
N VAL A 200 15.93 12.29 30.79
CA VAL A 200 17.14 11.70 31.38
C VAL A 200 18.34 12.63 31.26
N SER A 201 18.54 13.27 30.11
CA SER A 201 19.64 14.22 29.88
C SER A 201 19.51 15.46 30.76
N GLY A 202 18.28 16.00 30.90
CA GLY A 202 17.99 17.13 31.79
C GLY A 202 18.23 16.78 33.26
N LEU A 203 17.73 15.63 33.71
CA LEU A 203 18.01 15.11 35.05
C LEU A 203 19.51 14.88 35.26
N ALA A 204 20.23 14.44 34.22
CA ALA A 204 21.67 14.23 34.30
C ALA A 204 22.47 15.52 34.48
N ALA A 205 22.05 16.59 33.82
CA ALA A 205 22.62 17.92 33.99
C ALA A 205 22.44 18.45 35.44
N VAL A 206 21.29 18.15 36.07
CA VAL A 206 20.96 18.62 37.43
C VAL A 206 21.56 17.72 38.52
N LEU A 207 21.39 16.40 38.42
CA LEU A 207 21.69 15.43 39.50
C LEU A 207 23.09 14.81 39.43
N ARG A 208 23.86 15.11 38.37
CA ARG A 208 25.26 14.69 38.16
C ARG A 208 25.53 13.22 38.49
N ALA A 209 26.17 12.92 39.62
CA ALA A 209 26.62 11.56 39.95
C ALA A 209 25.47 10.56 40.18
N ARG A 210 24.27 11.02 40.56
CA ARG A 210 23.08 10.15 40.72
C ARG A 210 22.34 9.91 39.39
N ALA A 211 22.71 10.63 38.33
CA ALA A 211 22.07 10.60 37.03
C ALA A 211 22.11 9.22 36.37
N TYR A 212 23.21 8.48 36.48
CA TYR A 212 23.35 7.19 35.81
C TYR A 212 22.40 6.14 36.38
N ARG A 213 22.21 6.12 37.70
CA ARG A 213 21.31 5.14 38.35
C ARG A 213 19.84 5.47 38.13
N LEU A 214 19.46 6.73 38.28
CA LEU A 214 18.07 7.16 38.06
C LEU A 214 17.73 7.20 36.55
N GLY A 215 18.68 7.62 35.73
CA GLY A 215 18.54 7.68 34.27
C GLY A 215 18.55 6.31 33.60
N ALA A 216 19.15 5.27 34.21
CA ALA A 216 19.15 3.92 33.64
C ALA A 216 17.73 3.37 33.44
N ALA A 217 16.79 3.67 34.34
CA ALA A 217 15.40 3.29 34.15
C ALA A 217 14.79 4.00 32.93
N GLY A 218 15.01 5.31 32.77
CA GLY A 218 14.53 6.05 31.60
C GLY A 218 15.16 5.59 30.28
N VAL A 219 16.48 5.31 30.26
CA VAL A 219 17.18 4.76 29.09
C VAL A 219 16.72 3.33 28.80
N ALA A 220 16.43 2.51 29.82
CA ALA A 220 15.88 1.17 29.63
C ALA A 220 14.50 1.22 28.97
N VAL A 221 13.61 2.10 29.45
CA VAL A 221 12.29 2.29 28.82
C VAL A 221 12.43 2.83 27.39
N ALA A 222 13.32 3.79 27.15
CA ALA A 222 13.58 4.33 25.81
C ALA A 222 14.15 3.26 24.86
N PHE A 223 15.02 2.37 25.35
CA PHE A 223 15.59 1.24 24.60
C PHE A 223 14.54 0.18 24.27
N LEU A 224 13.66 -0.15 25.22
CA LEU A 224 12.53 -1.04 24.96
C LEU A 224 11.58 -0.43 23.91
N ALA A 225 11.28 0.86 24.04
CA ALA A 225 10.47 1.59 23.07
C ALA A 225 11.11 1.58 21.68
N TRP A 226 12.42 1.88 21.59
CA TRP A 226 13.18 1.82 20.33
C TRP A 226 13.11 0.43 19.70
N SER A 227 13.38 -0.61 20.49
CA SER A 227 13.40 -2.00 20.02
C SER A 227 12.01 -2.49 19.60
N ALA A 228 10.94 -1.95 20.20
CA ALA A 228 9.57 -2.29 19.85
C ALA A 228 9.11 -1.69 18.52
N LEU A 229 9.73 -0.59 18.04
CA LEU A 229 9.31 0.08 16.80
C LEU A 229 9.35 -0.84 15.58
N GLY A 230 10.27 -1.81 15.53
CA GLY A 230 10.34 -2.77 14.43
C GLY A 230 9.21 -3.82 14.42
N ALA A 231 8.43 -3.92 15.51
CA ALA A 231 7.32 -4.86 15.64
C ALA A 231 5.94 -4.17 15.63
N ILE A 232 5.91 -2.84 15.72
CA ILE A 232 4.67 -2.06 15.70
C ILE A 232 4.44 -1.57 14.27
N PRO A 233 3.30 -1.90 13.63
CA PRO A 233 2.98 -1.36 12.32
C PRO A 233 2.99 0.17 12.30
N VAL A 234 3.60 0.74 11.27
CA VAL A 234 3.55 2.19 11.03
C VAL A 234 2.11 2.55 10.69
N PRO A 235 1.50 3.54 11.36
CA PRO A 235 0.14 3.95 11.06
C PRO A 235 0.08 4.57 9.66
N PRO A 236 -1.02 4.37 8.92
CA PRO A 236 -1.15 4.93 7.59
C PRO A 236 -1.05 6.47 7.61
N PRO A 237 -0.70 7.08 6.47
CA PRO A 237 -0.80 8.53 6.30
C PRO A 237 -2.22 9.00 6.62
N LEU A 238 -2.34 10.20 7.18
CA LEU A 238 -3.66 10.79 7.39
C LEU A 238 -4.30 11.09 6.03
N PRO A 239 -5.63 10.93 5.90
CA PRO A 239 -6.34 11.33 4.69
C PRO A 239 -6.10 12.80 4.37
N VAL A 240 -5.90 13.11 3.09
CA VAL A 240 -5.66 14.47 2.61
C VAL A 240 -6.87 14.92 1.81
N PRO A 241 -7.55 16.01 2.21
CA PRO A 241 -8.76 16.44 1.53
C PRO A 241 -8.67 16.50 0.01
N GLY A 242 -9.54 15.74 -0.64
CA GLY A 242 -9.72 15.66 -2.09
C GLY A 242 -8.74 14.81 -2.84
N VAL A 243 -7.80 14.20 -2.13
CA VAL A 243 -7.06 13.06 -2.65
C VAL A 243 -7.94 11.85 -2.39
N PRO A 244 -8.32 11.07 -3.42
CA PRO A 244 -9.07 9.85 -3.21
C PRO A 244 -8.34 8.91 -2.25
N LEU A 245 -9.07 8.25 -1.36
CA LEU A 245 -8.50 7.43 -0.30
C LEU A 245 -8.58 5.95 -0.68
N LEU A 246 -7.43 5.28 -0.69
CA LEU A 246 -7.36 3.82 -0.72
C LEU A 246 -7.01 3.32 0.70
N ALA A 247 -7.88 2.49 1.27
CA ALA A 247 -7.73 1.96 2.64
C ALA A 247 -7.87 0.43 2.65
N ASP A 248 -6.98 -0.25 3.37
CA ASP A 248 -6.93 -1.72 3.48
C ASP A 248 -7.43 -2.25 4.85
N GLU A 249 -7.81 -1.34 5.74
CA GLU A 249 -8.13 -1.66 7.14
C GLU A 249 -9.41 -2.49 7.41
N PRO A 250 -10.30 -2.84 6.45
CA PRO A 250 -11.36 -3.83 6.68
C PRO A 250 -11.00 -5.27 6.23
N GLY A 251 -9.73 -5.53 5.90
CA GLY A 251 -9.26 -6.83 5.40
C GLY A 251 -9.47 -7.03 3.90
N PHE A 252 -9.80 -5.95 3.20
CA PHE A 252 -9.96 -5.83 1.75
C PHE A 252 -9.75 -4.35 1.39
N PRO A 253 -9.25 -4.04 0.18
CA PRO A 253 -9.05 -2.66 -0.22
C PRO A 253 -10.39 -1.96 -0.47
N VAL A 254 -10.47 -0.69 -0.07
CA VAL A 254 -11.64 0.17 -0.21
C VAL A 254 -11.21 1.51 -0.76
N LEU A 255 -11.88 1.96 -1.81
CA LEU A 255 -11.62 3.25 -2.44
C LEU A 255 -12.74 4.24 -2.12
N VAL A 256 -12.39 5.42 -1.62
CA VAL A 256 -13.32 6.55 -1.39
C VAL A 256 -12.93 7.71 -2.29
N SER A 257 -13.84 8.17 -3.14
CA SER A 257 -13.58 9.23 -4.12
C SER A 257 -14.79 10.18 -4.26
N PRO A 258 -14.60 11.50 -4.44
CA PRO A 258 -13.34 12.24 -4.55
C PRO A 258 -12.70 12.64 -3.21
N GLN A 259 -13.28 12.25 -2.07
CA GLN A 259 -12.93 12.73 -0.73
C GLN A 259 -13.13 14.25 -0.56
N ARG A 260 -14.33 14.72 -0.92
CA ARG A 260 -14.76 16.14 -0.80
C ARG A 260 -16.11 16.23 -0.08
N PRO A 261 -16.52 17.40 0.44
CA PRO A 261 -17.81 17.53 1.10
C PRO A 261 -18.93 17.29 0.10
N GLY A 262 -19.98 16.60 0.55
CA GLY A 262 -21.10 16.18 -0.28
C GLY A 262 -20.94 14.76 -0.82
N HIS A 263 -21.39 14.55 -2.06
CA HIS A 263 -21.48 13.24 -2.69
C HIS A 263 -20.10 12.61 -2.96
N ASN A 264 -19.90 11.40 -2.45
CA ASN A 264 -18.75 10.53 -2.70
C ASN A 264 -19.23 9.11 -2.99
N VAL A 265 -18.39 8.36 -3.69
CA VAL A 265 -18.59 6.93 -3.89
C VAL A 265 -17.55 6.13 -3.11
N VAL A 266 -18.01 5.03 -2.54
CA VAL A 266 -17.19 4.00 -1.92
C VAL A 266 -17.23 2.77 -2.81
N HIS A 267 -16.08 2.36 -3.31
CA HIS A 267 -15.92 1.21 -4.19
C HIS A 267 -15.30 0.06 -3.41
N PHE A 268 -15.90 -1.11 -3.61
CA PHE A 268 -15.47 -2.38 -3.08
C PHE A 268 -15.14 -3.33 -4.24
N PRO A 269 -13.96 -3.97 -4.24
CA PRO A 269 -13.62 -4.94 -5.27
C PRO A 269 -14.53 -6.16 -5.18
N ALA A 270 -14.66 -6.93 -6.27
CA ALA A 270 -15.48 -8.15 -6.28
C ALA A 270 -15.07 -9.16 -5.18
N SER A 271 -13.77 -9.23 -4.85
CA SER A 271 -13.24 -10.06 -3.76
C SER A 271 -13.76 -9.69 -2.36
N ALA A 272 -14.36 -8.50 -2.19
CA ALA A 272 -14.95 -8.09 -0.92
C ALA A 272 -16.37 -8.66 -0.67
N GLY A 273 -16.99 -9.27 -1.69
CA GLY A 273 -18.34 -9.85 -1.62
C GLY A 273 -19.48 -8.82 -1.74
N ASP A 274 -20.73 -9.31 -1.68
CA ASP A 274 -21.92 -8.54 -2.10
C ASP A 274 -22.78 -7.98 -0.96
N ASP A 275 -22.50 -8.34 0.30
CA ASP A 275 -23.25 -7.89 1.48
C ASP A 275 -22.51 -6.77 2.23
N LEU A 276 -22.21 -5.71 1.50
CA LEU A 276 -21.51 -4.53 2.00
C LEU A 276 -22.44 -3.33 2.04
N SER A 277 -22.24 -2.48 3.04
CA SER A 277 -22.84 -1.15 3.10
C SER A 277 -21.88 -0.16 3.72
N ALA A 278 -22.00 1.11 3.34
CA ALA A 278 -21.12 2.16 3.81
C ALA A 278 -21.91 3.43 4.11
N GLY A 279 -21.43 4.19 5.10
CA GLY A 279 -21.94 5.52 5.38
C GLY A 279 -21.17 6.18 6.50
N VAL A 280 -21.41 7.47 6.70
CA VAL A 280 -20.75 8.21 7.78
C VAL A 280 -21.39 7.83 9.12
N ARG A 281 -20.59 7.68 10.17
CA ARG A 281 -21.06 7.46 11.54
C ARG A 281 -22.16 8.47 11.92
N GLY A 282 -23.33 7.96 12.29
CA GLY A 282 -24.50 8.78 12.64
C GLY A 282 -25.23 9.42 11.44
N GLY A 283 -24.81 9.10 10.22
CA GLY A 283 -25.45 9.49 8.96
C GLY A 283 -26.25 8.35 8.31
N LEU A 284 -26.57 8.53 7.03
CA LEU A 284 -27.21 7.51 6.21
C LEU A 284 -26.19 6.43 5.82
N ILE A 285 -26.56 5.17 6.06
CA ILE A 285 -25.83 4.00 5.59
C ILE A 285 -26.49 3.48 4.31
N THR A 286 -25.72 3.39 3.23
CA THR A 286 -26.18 2.97 1.91
C THR A 286 -25.63 1.58 1.58
N LYS A 287 -26.50 0.70 1.06
CA LYS A 287 -26.06 -0.61 0.57
C LYS A 287 -25.20 -0.47 -0.67
N ALA A 288 -24.08 -1.18 -0.72
CA ALA A 288 -23.26 -1.28 -1.91
C ALA A 288 -23.96 -2.15 -2.96
N VAL A 289 -24.03 -1.65 -4.20
CA VAL A 289 -24.71 -2.33 -5.31
C VAL A 289 -23.83 -2.35 -6.55
N ALA A 290 -24.03 -3.35 -7.42
CA ALA A 290 -23.38 -3.39 -8.72
C ALA A 290 -23.86 -2.20 -9.58
N ARG A 291 -22.94 -1.61 -10.34
CA ARG A 291 -23.24 -0.53 -11.29
C ARG A 291 -23.03 -1.00 -12.73
N PRO A 292 -23.93 -0.67 -13.67
CA PRO A 292 -23.76 -1.04 -15.06
C PRO A 292 -22.40 -0.61 -15.63
N GLY A 293 -21.66 -1.56 -16.20
CA GLY A 293 -20.35 -1.29 -16.82
C GLY A 293 -19.20 -1.08 -15.84
N ALA A 294 -19.40 -1.24 -14.53
CA ALA A 294 -18.35 -1.17 -13.52
C ALA A 294 -18.17 -2.52 -12.80
N GLU A 295 -16.95 -2.80 -12.34
CA GLU A 295 -16.63 -3.98 -11.55
C GLU A 295 -16.91 -3.74 -10.05
N GLY A 296 -17.12 -4.82 -9.30
CA GLY A 296 -17.36 -4.75 -7.86
C GLY A 296 -18.70 -4.12 -7.46
N THR A 297 -18.75 -3.62 -6.22
CA THR A 297 -19.95 -2.96 -5.67
C THR A 297 -19.65 -1.55 -5.19
N TRP A 298 -20.67 -0.70 -5.25
CA TRP A 298 -20.54 0.75 -5.08
C TRP A 298 -21.60 1.26 -4.13
N ALA A 299 -21.20 2.04 -3.12
CA ALA A 299 -22.10 2.72 -2.20
C ALA A 299 -21.95 4.23 -2.30
N ASP A 300 -23.06 4.95 -2.36
CA ASP A 300 -23.10 6.41 -2.30
C ASP A 300 -23.06 6.88 -0.85
N VAL A 301 -22.15 7.81 -0.56
CA VAL A 301 -21.95 8.36 0.77
C VAL A 301 -21.85 9.87 0.71
N GLU A 302 -22.62 10.54 1.57
CA GLU A 302 -22.52 11.98 1.79
C GLU A 302 -21.49 12.26 2.89
N LEU A 303 -20.34 12.83 2.52
CA LEU A 303 -19.32 13.21 3.48
C LEU A 303 -19.57 14.63 4.01
N PRO A 304 -19.63 14.84 5.33
CA PRO A 304 -19.71 16.18 5.89
C PRO A 304 -18.39 16.93 5.67
N PRO A 305 -18.39 18.28 5.72
CA PRO A 305 -17.15 19.05 5.73
C PRO A 305 -16.23 18.66 6.88
N GLY A 306 -14.94 18.51 6.58
CA GLY A 306 -13.89 18.16 7.53
C GLY A 306 -13.76 16.64 7.72
N ARG A 307 -13.41 16.26 8.96
CA ARG A 307 -13.09 14.88 9.32
C ARG A 307 -14.34 14.12 9.75
N SER A 308 -14.42 12.87 9.34
CA SER A 308 -15.48 11.96 9.77
C SER A 308 -15.01 10.51 9.75
N ASP A 309 -15.81 9.65 10.36
CA ASP A 309 -15.60 8.21 10.39
C ASP A 309 -16.54 7.56 9.37
N LEU A 310 -15.98 6.90 8.36
CA LEU A 310 -16.73 6.07 7.42
C LEU A 310 -16.91 4.69 8.05
N GLU A 311 -18.15 4.29 8.29
CA GLU A 311 -18.52 2.96 8.77
C GLU A 311 -18.81 2.06 7.57
N ILE A 312 -18.18 0.89 7.59
CA ILE A 312 -18.34 -0.15 6.58
C ILE A 312 -18.90 -1.37 7.30
N HIS A 313 -20.11 -1.79 6.92
CA HIS A 313 -20.75 -2.96 7.48
C HIS A 313 -20.66 -4.14 6.52
N ARG A 314 -20.28 -5.29 7.07
CA ARG A 314 -20.30 -6.59 6.40
C ARG A 314 -20.96 -7.59 7.34
N GLY A 315 -22.18 -8.03 7.01
CA GLY A 315 -22.99 -8.85 7.92
C GLY A 315 -23.09 -8.22 9.32
N GLY A 316 -22.66 -8.94 10.35
CA GLY A 316 -22.65 -8.45 11.74
C GLY A 316 -21.42 -7.64 12.15
N THR A 317 -20.44 -7.45 11.26
CA THR A 317 -19.18 -6.75 11.56
C THR A 317 -19.22 -5.32 11.02
N THR A 318 -18.68 -4.37 11.81
CA THR A 318 -18.55 -2.97 11.42
C THR A 318 -17.10 -2.56 11.55
N THR A 319 -16.54 -2.05 10.46
CA THR A 319 -15.19 -1.48 10.42
C THR A 319 -15.26 0.02 10.19
N VAL A 320 -14.25 0.75 10.65
CA VAL A 320 -14.21 2.21 10.56
C VAL A 320 -12.99 2.63 9.76
N VAL A 321 -13.20 3.44 8.73
CA VAL A 321 -12.16 4.08 7.94
C VAL A 321 -12.19 5.59 8.20
N GLN A 322 -11.05 6.17 8.53
CA GLN A 322 -10.93 7.61 8.74
C GLN A 322 -10.95 8.34 7.39
N VAL A 323 -11.79 9.36 7.25
CA VAL A 323 -11.84 10.22 6.06
C VAL A 323 -11.71 11.70 6.44
N ASP A 324 -11.18 12.52 5.52
CA ASP A 324 -11.13 13.98 5.68
C ASP A 324 -11.56 14.63 4.38
N ALA A 325 -12.81 15.09 4.31
CA ALA A 325 -13.37 15.75 3.13
C ALA A 325 -12.85 17.20 2.96
N GLY A 326 -12.27 17.79 4.01
CA GLY A 326 -11.93 19.21 4.05
C GLY A 326 -13.15 20.12 3.88
N THR A 327 -12.94 21.34 3.38
CA THR A 327 -14.02 22.34 3.24
C THR A 327 -14.25 22.82 1.80
N ALA A 328 -13.34 22.49 0.89
CA ALA A 328 -13.46 22.87 -0.52
C ALA A 328 -14.44 21.94 -1.24
N PRO A 329 -15.29 22.45 -2.15
CA PRO A 329 -16.20 21.60 -2.92
C PRO A 329 -15.44 20.64 -3.84
N GLY A 330 -16.06 19.50 -4.16
CA GLY A 330 -15.52 18.55 -5.12
C GLY A 330 -15.86 18.89 -6.57
N PRO A 331 -15.27 18.15 -7.54
CA PRO A 331 -15.73 18.22 -8.93
C PRO A 331 -17.20 17.79 -9.02
N ALA A 332 -17.92 18.33 -10.00
CA ALA A 332 -19.26 17.85 -10.29
C ALA A 332 -19.15 16.45 -10.93
N ILE A 333 -19.67 15.43 -10.26
CA ILE A 333 -19.67 14.04 -10.73
C ILE A 333 -21.13 13.62 -10.87
N ALA A 334 -21.57 13.31 -12.10
CA ALA A 334 -22.86 12.67 -12.29
C ALA A 334 -22.80 11.21 -11.79
N GLU A 335 -23.88 10.69 -11.23
CA GLU A 335 -23.91 9.32 -10.67
C GLU A 335 -23.42 8.25 -11.66
N ALA A 336 -23.74 8.41 -12.95
CA ALA A 336 -23.34 7.51 -14.03
C ALA A 336 -21.83 7.52 -14.32
N ASP A 337 -21.14 8.64 -14.02
CA ASP A 337 -19.72 8.85 -14.31
C ASP A 337 -18.81 8.53 -13.10
N ALA A 338 -19.40 8.36 -11.91
CA ALA A 338 -18.63 8.17 -10.69
C ALA A 338 -17.68 6.95 -10.72
N PRO A 339 -18.07 5.78 -11.27
CA PRO A 339 -17.17 4.64 -11.37
C PRO A 339 -15.93 4.90 -12.21
N GLU A 340 -16.09 5.59 -13.35
CA GLU A 340 -14.97 5.93 -14.22
C GLU A 340 -14.02 6.93 -13.54
N CYS A 341 -14.57 7.92 -12.85
CA CYS A 341 -13.79 8.93 -12.15
C CYS A 341 -13.00 8.33 -10.98
N ALA A 342 -13.62 7.43 -10.21
CA ALA A 342 -12.96 6.69 -9.13
C ALA A 342 -11.86 5.76 -9.67
N SER A 343 -12.14 5.01 -10.75
CA SER A 343 -11.16 4.09 -11.35
C SER A 343 -9.95 4.82 -11.94
N ALA A 344 -10.16 6.03 -12.49
CA ALA A 344 -9.07 6.89 -12.91
C ALA A 344 -8.20 7.32 -11.73
N ALA A 345 -8.81 7.71 -10.60
CA ALA A 345 -8.07 8.05 -9.39
C ALA A 345 -7.28 6.86 -8.82
N LEU A 346 -7.88 5.65 -8.83
CA LEU A 346 -7.22 4.43 -8.37
C LEU A 346 -5.88 4.19 -9.08
N GLY A 347 -5.81 4.40 -10.40
CA GLY A 347 -4.56 4.26 -11.13
C GLY A 347 -3.44 5.21 -10.67
N GLY A 348 -3.78 6.43 -10.24
CA GLY A 348 -2.84 7.36 -9.62
C GLY A 348 -2.36 6.87 -8.25
N LEU A 349 -3.30 6.42 -7.39
CA LEU A 349 -2.99 5.91 -6.06
C LEU A 349 -2.10 4.66 -6.10
N VAL A 350 -2.37 3.74 -7.02
CA VAL A 350 -1.55 2.53 -7.25
C VAL A 350 -0.12 2.88 -7.71
N ALA A 351 0.07 4.03 -8.35
CA ALA A 351 1.39 4.55 -8.68
C ALA A 351 2.06 5.35 -7.54
N GLY A 352 1.44 5.40 -6.35
CA GLY A 352 1.90 6.21 -5.23
C GLY A 352 1.70 7.72 -5.39
N ARG A 353 0.84 8.15 -6.33
CA ARG A 353 0.50 9.56 -6.51
C ARG A 353 -0.76 9.92 -5.74
N ALA A 354 -0.61 10.91 -4.86
CA ALA A 354 -1.67 11.47 -4.03
C ALA A 354 -2.19 12.79 -4.63
N ASP A 355 -2.69 12.73 -5.88
CA ASP A 355 -3.18 13.90 -6.59
C ASP A 355 -4.61 14.24 -6.20
N VAL A 356 -4.91 15.53 -6.06
CA VAL A 356 -6.28 16.00 -5.81
C VAL A 356 -7.12 15.77 -7.06
N LEU A 357 -8.27 15.12 -6.90
CA LEU A 357 -9.20 14.92 -8.02
C LEU A 357 -9.95 16.22 -8.33
N THR A 358 -9.51 16.93 -9.36
CA THR A 358 -10.10 18.21 -9.78
C THR A 358 -11.08 18.10 -10.94
N ALA A 359 -11.04 17.00 -11.68
CA ALA A 359 -11.90 16.75 -12.84
C ALA A 359 -12.06 15.25 -13.09
N CYS A 360 -13.19 14.86 -13.69
CA CYS A 360 -13.45 13.50 -14.13
C CYS A 360 -13.15 13.32 -15.63
N PRO A 361 -12.74 12.12 -16.08
CA PRO A 361 -12.50 11.83 -17.49
C PRO A 361 -13.69 12.11 -18.42
N SER A 362 -14.93 12.03 -17.91
CA SER A 362 -16.16 12.33 -18.67
C SER A 362 -16.37 13.83 -18.94
N GLY A 363 -15.63 14.71 -18.27
CA GLY A 363 -15.77 16.16 -18.37
C GLY A 363 -15.25 16.79 -19.66
N ALA A 364 -14.44 16.07 -20.45
CA ALA A 364 -13.94 16.55 -21.74
C ALA A 364 -13.44 15.39 -22.63
N LEU A 365 -13.48 15.60 -23.95
CA LEU A 365 -12.81 14.70 -24.90
C LEU A 365 -11.33 15.04 -24.99
N ALA A 366 -10.46 14.10 -24.61
CA ALA A 366 -9.02 14.26 -24.75
C ALA A 366 -8.62 14.29 -26.24
N PRO A 367 -7.63 15.12 -26.65
CA PRO A 367 -7.16 15.17 -28.03
C PRO A 367 -6.71 13.81 -28.58
N GLU A 368 -6.09 12.98 -27.73
CA GLU A 368 -5.58 11.66 -28.08
C GLU A 368 -6.72 10.72 -28.47
N ASP A 369 -7.81 10.76 -27.70
CA ASP A 369 -9.03 9.99 -27.94
C ASP A 369 -9.76 10.51 -29.18
N GLY A 370 -9.83 11.83 -29.36
CA GLY A 370 -10.37 12.43 -30.58
C GLY A 370 -9.65 11.93 -31.83
N GLY A 371 -8.30 11.90 -31.80
CA GLY A 371 -7.51 11.34 -32.91
C GLY A 371 -7.75 9.85 -33.15
N ALA A 372 -7.98 9.06 -32.09
CA ALA A 372 -8.32 7.64 -32.21
C ALA A 372 -9.71 7.42 -32.84
N LEU A 373 -10.70 8.24 -32.46
CA LEU A 373 -12.05 8.18 -33.04
C LEU A 373 -12.07 8.59 -34.52
N VAL A 374 -11.31 9.61 -34.91
CA VAL A 374 -11.17 10.00 -36.33
C VAL A 374 -10.65 8.82 -37.16
N LYS A 375 -9.54 8.21 -36.72
CA LYS A 375 -8.93 7.06 -37.41
C LYS A 375 -9.85 5.84 -37.46
N LEU A 376 -10.65 5.59 -36.41
CA LEU A 376 -11.67 4.56 -36.41
C LEU A 376 -12.74 4.81 -37.49
N VAL A 377 -13.25 6.02 -37.60
CA VAL A 377 -14.30 6.36 -38.60
C VAL A 377 -13.75 6.29 -40.02
N GLU A 378 -12.51 6.73 -40.25
CA GLU A 378 -11.82 6.60 -41.54
C GLU A 378 -11.60 5.13 -41.91
N PHE A 379 -11.18 4.30 -40.95
CA PHE A 379 -11.08 2.85 -41.14
C PHE A 379 -12.42 2.22 -41.52
N LEU A 380 -13.51 2.59 -40.84
CA LEU A 380 -14.86 2.11 -41.17
C LEU A 380 -15.30 2.55 -42.56
N ALA A 381 -15.00 3.78 -42.97
CA ALA A 381 -15.35 4.27 -44.31
C ALA A 381 -14.68 3.44 -45.42
N VAL A 382 -13.45 2.97 -45.20
CA VAL A 382 -12.76 2.05 -46.13
C VAL A 382 -13.46 0.69 -46.20
N ARG A 383 -14.01 0.20 -45.08
CA ARG A 383 -14.78 -1.05 -45.03
C ARG A 383 -16.19 -0.94 -45.64
N LYS A 384 -16.69 0.28 -45.85
CA LYS A 384 -17.96 0.60 -46.51
C LYS A 384 -19.20 -0.12 -45.93
N PRO A 385 -19.45 -0.05 -44.60
CA PRO A 385 -20.77 -0.42 -44.08
C PRO A 385 -21.83 0.50 -44.68
N SER A 386 -23.08 0.03 -44.74
CA SER A 386 -24.23 0.81 -45.23
C SER A 386 -24.51 2.05 -44.37
N ALA A 387 -24.23 1.95 -43.06
CA ALA A 387 -24.28 3.04 -42.10
C ALA A 387 -23.55 2.68 -40.80
N VAL A 388 -23.28 3.70 -39.98
CA VAL A 388 -22.90 3.57 -38.58
C VAL A 388 -24.10 3.89 -37.68
N THR A 389 -24.41 2.97 -36.78
CA THR A 389 -25.27 3.24 -35.62
C THR A 389 -24.40 3.85 -34.53
N LEU A 390 -24.71 5.07 -34.10
CA LEU A 390 -23.90 5.81 -33.12
C LEU A 390 -24.63 5.91 -31.78
N VAL A 391 -23.99 5.43 -30.71
CA VAL A 391 -24.47 5.57 -29.34
C VAL A 391 -23.58 6.56 -28.59
N ALA A 392 -24.21 7.53 -27.93
CA ALA A 392 -23.57 8.54 -27.10
C ALA A 392 -24.46 8.86 -25.90
N ASP A 393 -23.93 9.63 -24.95
CA ASP A 393 -24.68 10.16 -23.81
C ASP A 393 -24.54 11.68 -23.69
N ASP A 394 -25.12 12.23 -22.63
CA ASP A 394 -25.14 13.67 -22.36
C ASP A 394 -23.89 14.17 -21.61
N SER A 395 -22.90 13.31 -21.38
CA SER A 395 -21.63 13.75 -20.78
C SER A 395 -20.92 14.73 -21.73
N PRO A 396 -20.19 15.74 -21.21
CA PRO A 396 -19.44 16.66 -22.08
C PRO A 396 -18.51 15.94 -23.06
N ARG A 397 -17.86 14.86 -22.63
CA ARG A 397 -17.05 14.00 -23.52
C ARG A 397 -17.90 13.29 -24.57
N GLY A 398 -19.02 12.68 -24.19
CA GLY A 398 -19.92 11.96 -25.08
C GLY A 398 -20.50 12.85 -26.19
N VAL A 399 -20.94 14.05 -25.83
CA VAL A 399 -21.43 15.06 -26.78
C VAL A 399 -20.33 15.47 -27.77
N ALA A 400 -19.12 15.77 -27.28
CA ALA A 400 -17.99 16.14 -28.12
C ALA A 400 -17.57 15.00 -29.05
N ALA A 401 -17.51 13.77 -28.55
CA ALA A 401 -17.17 12.58 -29.33
C ALA A 401 -18.22 12.27 -30.40
N ALA A 402 -19.51 12.36 -30.05
CA ALA A 402 -20.60 12.15 -31.00
C ALA A 402 -20.58 13.17 -32.14
N LYS A 403 -20.31 14.43 -31.82
CA LYS A 403 -20.11 15.48 -32.84
C LYS A 403 -18.95 15.14 -33.76
N LEU A 404 -17.78 14.80 -33.21
CA LEU A 404 -16.59 14.46 -33.98
C LEU A 404 -16.80 13.25 -34.90
N VAL A 405 -17.47 12.20 -34.42
CA VAL A 405 -17.81 11.01 -35.21
C VAL A 405 -18.74 11.37 -36.37
N ARG A 406 -19.80 12.16 -36.12
CA ARG A 406 -20.73 12.58 -37.17
C ARG A 406 -20.05 13.46 -38.22
N GLU A 407 -19.23 14.41 -37.82
CA GLU A 407 -18.49 15.30 -38.72
C GLU A 407 -17.49 14.51 -39.57
N THR A 408 -16.78 13.54 -38.98
CA THR A 408 -15.83 12.70 -39.71
C THR A 408 -16.53 11.76 -40.66
N ALA A 409 -17.64 11.13 -40.23
CA ALA A 409 -18.44 10.26 -41.07
C ALA A 409 -19.02 11.02 -42.28
N ALA A 410 -19.50 12.26 -42.07
CA ALA A 410 -19.96 13.12 -43.16
C ALA A 410 -18.83 13.43 -44.18
N ARG A 411 -17.61 13.71 -43.71
CA ARG A 411 -16.45 13.96 -44.59
C ARG A 411 -16.05 12.73 -45.40
N THR A 412 -16.18 11.54 -44.84
CA THR A 412 -15.79 10.27 -45.49
C THR A 412 -16.94 9.62 -46.27
N GLY A 413 -18.12 10.24 -46.31
CA GLY A 413 -19.30 9.72 -47.01
C GLY A 413 -20.00 8.55 -46.30
N LEU A 414 -19.72 8.35 -45.02
CA LEU A 414 -20.31 7.29 -44.21
C LEU A 414 -21.60 7.80 -43.53
N ALA A 415 -22.73 7.16 -43.83
CA ALA A 415 -24.01 7.54 -43.23
C ALA A 415 -24.05 7.18 -41.74
N VAL A 416 -24.59 8.08 -40.90
CA VAL A 416 -24.90 7.79 -39.49
C VAL A 416 -26.41 7.67 -39.34
N ARG A 417 -26.90 6.55 -38.80
CA ARG A 417 -28.33 6.25 -38.65
C ARG A 417 -28.65 5.84 -37.20
N PRO A 418 -29.87 6.13 -36.71
CA PRO A 418 -30.28 5.70 -35.37
C PRO A 418 -30.58 4.20 -35.32
N ASP A 419 -31.06 3.63 -36.43
CA ASP A 419 -31.53 2.25 -36.47
C ASP A 419 -30.41 1.26 -36.77
N ALA A 420 -30.47 0.12 -36.10
CA ALA A 420 -29.60 -1.02 -36.39
C ALA A 420 -30.06 -1.72 -37.68
N GLY A 421 -29.11 -2.35 -38.37
CA GLY A 421 -29.38 -3.17 -39.56
C GLY A 421 -28.26 -4.17 -39.85
N PRO A 422 -28.47 -5.10 -40.79
CA PRO A 422 -27.51 -6.16 -41.09
C PRO A 422 -26.16 -5.60 -41.55
N ASP A 423 -26.18 -4.68 -42.51
CA ASP A 423 -24.97 -4.09 -43.10
C ASP A 423 -24.44 -2.86 -42.34
N THR A 424 -24.77 -2.72 -41.05
CA THR A 424 -24.32 -1.57 -40.25
C THR A 424 -23.10 -1.92 -39.39
N ALA A 425 -22.42 -0.89 -38.87
CA ALA A 425 -21.48 -1.02 -37.76
C ALA A 425 -22.01 -0.26 -36.54
N LEU A 426 -21.80 -0.77 -35.32
CA LEU A 426 -22.12 -0.03 -34.10
C LEU A 426 -20.88 0.72 -33.61
N VAL A 427 -21.00 2.01 -33.29
CA VAL A 427 -19.95 2.81 -32.66
C VAL A 427 -20.50 3.40 -31.36
N VAL A 428 -19.85 3.09 -30.23
CA VAL A 428 -20.25 3.54 -28.89
C VAL A 428 -19.22 4.53 -28.35
N VAL A 429 -19.66 5.76 -28.06
CA VAL A 429 -18.83 6.86 -27.53
C VAL A 429 -19.45 7.50 -26.27
N SER A 430 -20.21 6.74 -25.49
CA SER A 430 -20.77 7.15 -24.20
C SER A 430 -19.82 6.87 -23.04
N GLY A 431 -20.23 7.17 -21.81
CA GLY A 431 -19.69 6.64 -20.56
C GLY A 431 -20.06 5.18 -20.31
N TRP A 432 -19.64 4.66 -19.15
CA TRP A 432 -19.64 3.22 -18.84
C TRP A 432 -21.03 2.61 -18.75
N GLY A 433 -21.95 3.22 -18.00
CA GLY A 433 -23.31 2.70 -17.83
C GLY A 433 -24.08 2.58 -19.15
N PRO A 434 -24.26 3.70 -19.90
CA PRO A 434 -24.89 3.66 -21.22
C PRO A 434 -24.15 2.76 -22.21
N GLY A 435 -22.81 2.72 -22.13
CA GLY A 435 -21.98 1.88 -22.99
C GLY A 435 -22.24 0.39 -22.75
N TYR A 436 -22.27 -0.04 -21.50
CA TYR A 436 -22.64 -1.39 -21.10
C TYR A 436 -24.03 -1.77 -21.62
N THR A 437 -25.04 -0.92 -21.38
CA THR A 437 -26.40 -1.15 -21.86
C THR A 437 -26.46 -1.28 -23.38
N ALA A 438 -25.72 -0.47 -24.12
CA ALA A 438 -25.66 -0.54 -25.57
C ALA A 438 -25.06 -1.87 -26.06
N MET A 439 -23.99 -2.34 -25.42
CA MET A 439 -23.34 -3.60 -25.77
C MET A 439 -24.19 -4.81 -25.42
N THR A 440 -24.83 -4.85 -24.24
CA THR A 440 -25.78 -5.91 -23.89
C THR A 440 -26.96 -5.95 -24.86
N ARG A 441 -27.50 -4.78 -25.24
CA ARG A 441 -28.57 -4.71 -26.24
C ARG A 441 -28.12 -5.21 -27.61
N ALA A 442 -26.91 -4.85 -28.04
CA ALA A 442 -26.34 -5.34 -29.30
C ALA A 442 -26.18 -6.86 -29.28
N ALA A 443 -25.71 -7.44 -28.17
CA ALA A 443 -25.61 -8.89 -27.99
C ALA A 443 -26.97 -9.58 -28.15
N GLU A 444 -28.03 -9.05 -27.53
CA GLU A 444 -29.37 -9.61 -27.65
C GLU A 444 -29.93 -9.48 -29.07
N LEU A 445 -29.73 -8.33 -29.74
CA LEU A 445 -30.16 -8.16 -31.13
C LEU A 445 -29.47 -9.16 -32.07
N GLN A 446 -28.16 -9.39 -31.89
CA GLN A 446 -27.39 -10.33 -32.71
C GLN A 446 -27.84 -11.79 -32.55
N ARG A 447 -28.49 -12.14 -31.43
CA ARG A 447 -29.09 -13.48 -31.25
C ARG A 447 -30.39 -13.65 -32.03
N LEU A 448 -31.12 -12.56 -32.25
CA LEU A 448 -32.43 -12.57 -32.89
C LEU A 448 -32.32 -12.39 -34.41
N GLU A 449 -31.45 -11.50 -34.85
CA GLU A 449 -31.27 -11.15 -36.26
C GLU A 449 -29.82 -10.76 -36.58
N PRO A 450 -29.36 -10.95 -37.82
CA PRO A 450 -28.04 -10.51 -38.23
C PRO A 450 -27.98 -8.98 -38.17
N THR A 451 -27.41 -8.43 -37.11
CA THR A 451 -27.28 -6.99 -36.86
C THR A 451 -25.81 -6.63 -36.64
N HIS A 452 -25.43 -5.45 -37.15
CA HIS A 452 -24.08 -4.92 -37.03
C HIS A 452 -22.97 -5.83 -37.59
N GLN A 453 -23.18 -6.43 -38.78
CA GLN A 453 -22.23 -7.40 -39.36
C GLN A 453 -20.84 -6.80 -39.65
N TYR A 454 -20.73 -5.46 -39.72
CA TYR A 454 -19.43 -4.79 -39.88
C TYR A 454 -18.66 -4.58 -38.57
N GLY A 455 -19.24 -5.00 -37.44
CA GLY A 455 -18.60 -5.07 -36.13
C GLY A 455 -19.17 -4.09 -35.11
N LEU A 456 -18.78 -4.31 -33.86
CA LEU A 456 -19.09 -3.47 -32.71
C LEU A 456 -17.80 -2.74 -32.29
N TYR A 457 -17.84 -1.42 -32.26
CA TYR A 457 -16.68 -0.58 -31.98
C TYR A 457 -16.93 0.30 -30.76
N LEU A 458 -15.98 0.29 -29.85
CA LEU A 458 -16.02 1.05 -28.60
C LEU A 458 -15.00 2.18 -28.65
N ALA A 459 -15.33 3.30 -28.01
CA ALA A 459 -14.35 4.34 -27.72
C ALA A 459 -13.22 3.82 -26.81
N PRO A 460 -12.01 4.42 -26.85
CA PRO A 460 -10.85 3.92 -26.09
C PRO A 460 -11.12 3.77 -24.59
N TRP A 461 -11.85 4.71 -23.98
CA TRP A 461 -12.12 4.73 -22.54
C TRP A 461 -13.17 3.69 -22.08
N LEU A 462 -13.78 2.97 -23.02
CA LEU A 462 -14.68 1.84 -22.76
C LEU A 462 -13.92 0.51 -22.75
N LEU A 463 -12.58 0.53 -22.82
CA LEU A 463 -11.74 -0.61 -22.52
C LEU A 463 -11.79 -0.92 -21.02
N ASN A 464 -12.77 -1.73 -20.62
CA ASN A 464 -12.84 -2.37 -19.31
C ASN A 464 -13.53 -3.75 -19.43
N GLY A 465 -13.29 -4.61 -18.44
CA GLY A 465 -13.81 -5.99 -18.43
C GLY A 465 -15.33 -6.07 -18.64
N PRO A 466 -16.16 -5.44 -17.79
CA PRO A 466 -17.62 -5.55 -17.88
C PRO A 466 -18.23 -5.15 -19.23
N ILE A 467 -17.72 -4.09 -19.88
CA ILE A 467 -18.28 -3.61 -21.16
C ILE A 467 -17.83 -4.47 -22.32
N VAL A 468 -16.54 -4.81 -22.37
CA VAL A 468 -15.98 -5.63 -23.44
C VAL A 468 -16.55 -7.04 -23.42
N ASN A 469 -16.78 -7.61 -22.23
CA ASN A 469 -17.37 -8.92 -22.03
C ASN A 469 -18.90 -8.95 -22.13
N ALA A 470 -19.56 -7.82 -22.43
CA ALA A 470 -21.01 -7.82 -22.69
C ALA A 470 -21.38 -8.44 -24.05
N VAL A 471 -20.41 -8.63 -24.94
CA VAL A 471 -20.56 -9.20 -26.29
C VAL A 471 -19.47 -10.24 -26.57
N ALA A 472 -19.68 -11.06 -27.60
CA ALA A 472 -18.68 -12.06 -28.00
C ALA A 472 -17.37 -11.43 -28.50
N SER A 473 -17.46 -10.29 -29.20
CA SER A 473 -16.29 -9.52 -29.63
C SER A 473 -16.63 -8.03 -29.84
N ALA A 474 -15.69 -7.17 -29.45
CA ALA A 474 -15.72 -5.73 -29.68
C ALA A 474 -14.33 -5.25 -30.16
N SER A 475 -14.30 -4.16 -30.91
CA SER A 475 -13.06 -3.56 -31.42
C SER A 475 -12.85 -2.15 -30.87
N LEU A 476 -11.60 -1.80 -30.54
CA LEU A 476 -11.25 -0.51 -29.93
C LEU A 476 -10.03 0.12 -30.63
N PRO A 477 -10.04 1.43 -30.91
CA PRO A 477 -8.86 2.13 -31.39
C PRO A 477 -7.96 2.50 -30.20
N LEU A 478 -6.80 1.86 -30.05
CA LEU A 478 -5.87 2.12 -28.94
C LEU A 478 -4.54 2.68 -29.45
N ARG A 479 -3.87 3.44 -28.57
CA ARG A 479 -2.54 4.04 -28.79
C ARG A 479 -1.42 3.31 -28.06
N PHE A 480 -1.72 2.15 -27.50
CA PHE A 480 -0.79 1.28 -26.81
C PHE A 480 -1.23 -0.16 -27.06
N ASP A 481 -0.30 -1.11 -26.98
CA ASP A 481 -0.64 -2.53 -26.99
C ASP A 481 -0.89 -2.98 -25.54
N PRO A 482 -2.11 -3.45 -25.19
CA PRO A 482 -2.41 -3.93 -23.84
C PRO A 482 -1.55 -5.11 -23.38
N ARG A 483 -0.82 -5.74 -24.29
CA ARG A 483 0.09 -6.87 -24.03
C ARG A 483 1.54 -6.43 -23.78
N GLU A 484 1.87 -5.15 -23.98
CA GLU A 484 3.20 -4.63 -23.69
C GLU A 484 3.47 -4.58 -22.18
N ALA A 485 4.75 -4.69 -21.82
CA ALA A 485 5.19 -4.79 -20.42
C ALA A 485 4.66 -3.66 -19.53
N THR A 486 4.56 -2.43 -20.06
CA THR A 486 4.03 -1.27 -19.31
C THR A 486 2.54 -1.41 -19.02
N ALA A 487 1.76 -1.86 -20.01
CA ALA A 487 0.32 -2.05 -19.86
C ALA A 487 -0.01 -3.25 -18.95
N VAL A 488 0.75 -4.34 -19.09
CA VAL A 488 0.67 -5.51 -18.19
C VAL A 488 1.11 -5.14 -16.77
N GLY A 489 2.16 -4.33 -16.62
CA GLY A 489 2.63 -3.84 -15.33
C GLY A 489 1.56 -3.06 -14.57
N TYR A 490 0.80 -2.21 -15.25
CA TYR A 490 -0.37 -1.55 -14.65
C TYR A 490 -1.46 -2.54 -14.25
N ALA A 491 -1.82 -3.47 -15.13
CA ALA A 491 -2.84 -4.48 -14.86
C ALA A 491 -2.50 -5.35 -13.64
N VAL A 492 -1.24 -5.76 -13.48
CA VAL A 492 -0.75 -6.45 -12.28
C VAL A 492 -0.81 -5.52 -11.06
N ALA A 493 -0.38 -4.27 -11.20
CA ALA A 493 -0.34 -3.33 -10.08
C ALA A 493 -1.73 -3.04 -9.52
N VAL A 494 -2.73 -2.79 -10.37
CA VAL A 494 -4.11 -2.54 -9.93
C VAL A 494 -4.76 -3.80 -9.35
N GLY A 495 -4.57 -4.96 -9.98
CA GLY A 495 -5.08 -6.23 -9.46
C GLY A 495 -4.54 -6.54 -8.06
N ASN A 496 -3.23 -6.35 -7.84
CA ASN A 496 -2.59 -6.60 -6.55
C ASN A 496 -3.03 -5.62 -5.45
N HIS A 497 -3.24 -4.34 -5.79
CA HIS A 497 -3.60 -3.31 -4.80
C HIS A 497 -5.10 -3.20 -4.56
N PHE A 498 -5.94 -3.70 -5.48
CA PHE A 498 -7.38 -3.55 -5.41
C PHE A 498 -8.14 -4.86 -5.62
N GLY A 499 -7.67 -5.94 -4.99
CA GLY A 499 -8.45 -7.17 -4.84
C GLY A 499 -8.88 -7.83 -6.15
N GLY A 500 -8.01 -7.79 -7.18
CA GLY A 500 -8.22 -8.39 -8.49
C GLY A 500 -8.88 -7.49 -9.54
N GLU A 501 -9.12 -6.20 -9.24
CA GLU A 501 -9.77 -5.25 -10.15
C GLU A 501 -9.11 -5.18 -11.53
N SER A 502 -9.95 -5.14 -12.57
CA SER A 502 -9.49 -5.02 -13.96
C SER A 502 -8.89 -3.64 -14.25
N PRO A 503 -7.88 -3.52 -15.13
CA PRO A 503 -7.35 -2.24 -15.54
C PRO A 503 -8.36 -1.44 -16.38
N THR A 504 -8.27 -0.11 -16.28
CA THR A 504 -9.07 0.82 -17.08
C THR A 504 -8.16 1.82 -17.77
N LEU A 505 -8.59 2.37 -18.92
CA LEU A 505 -7.77 3.35 -19.64
C LEU A 505 -7.51 4.63 -18.81
N GLY A 506 -8.54 5.11 -18.10
CA GLY A 506 -8.41 6.28 -17.23
C GLY A 506 -7.39 6.05 -16.12
N GLY A 507 -7.45 4.88 -15.46
CA GLY A 507 -6.49 4.50 -14.44
C GLY A 507 -5.08 4.31 -15.02
N PHE A 508 -4.95 3.70 -16.20
CA PHE A 508 -3.64 3.52 -16.85
C PHE A 508 -2.96 4.86 -17.16
N ARG A 509 -3.71 5.83 -17.71
CA ARG A 509 -3.19 7.18 -17.96
C ARG A 509 -2.73 7.85 -16.67
N ASN A 510 -3.56 7.77 -15.63
CA ASN A 510 -3.22 8.32 -14.34
C ASN A 510 -2.10 7.56 -13.64
N TRP A 511 -1.84 6.29 -13.99
CA TRP A 511 -0.71 5.45 -13.55
C TRP A 511 0.60 5.76 -14.31
N LEU A 512 0.52 6.21 -15.55
CA LEU A 512 1.68 6.74 -16.29
C LEU A 512 2.05 8.18 -15.87
N GLY A 513 1.07 8.99 -15.48
CA GLY A 513 1.27 10.40 -15.14
C GLY A 513 1.64 11.25 -16.37
N ALA A 514 2.38 12.34 -16.15
CA ALA A 514 2.72 13.33 -17.19
C ALA A 514 3.57 12.79 -18.36
N GLY A 515 4.12 11.57 -18.25
CA GLY A 515 4.89 10.90 -19.31
C GLY A 515 4.08 9.96 -20.20
N GLY A 516 2.74 10.09 -20.22
CA GLY A 516 1.80 9.15 -20.86
C GLY A 516 2.12 8.78 -22.32
N ALA A 517 1.79 7.53 -22.67
CA ALA A 517 2.14 6.89 -23.95
C ALA A 517 1.53 7.62 -25.17
N ALA A 518 2.42 8.25 -25.97
CA ALA A 518 2.11 8.83 -27.26
C ALA A 518 2.36 7.82 -28.40
N GLY A 519 1.64 6.70 -28.39
CA GLY A 519 1.72 5.72 -29.48
C GLY A 519 0.78 6.06 -30.65
N ASP A 520 1.03 5.38 -31.76
CA ASP A 520 0.18 5.42 -32.93
C ASP A 520 -1.10 4.61 -32.72
N VAL A 521 -2.18 4.97 -33.43
CA VAL A 521 -3.47 4.31 -33.29
C VAL A 521 -3.49 2.99 -34.08
N GLN A 522 -3.94 1.93 -33.43
CA GLN A 522 -4.19 0.61 -34.03
C GLN A 522 -5.55 0.09 -33.53
N ILE A 523 -6.25 -0.68 -34.36
CA ILE A 523 -7.50 -1.32 -33.91
C ILE A 523 -7.15 -2.66 -33.27
N PHE A 524 -7.62 -2.82 -32.03
CA PHE A 524 -7.54 -4.07 -31.29
C PHE A 524 -8.93 -4.70 -31.23
N ALA A 525 -9.01 -6.00 -31.49
CA ALA A 525 -10.19 -6.78 -31.18
C ALA A 525 -10.01 -7.39 -29.79
N ALA A 526 -11.02 -7.21 -28.95
CA ALA A 526 -11.19 -7.96 -27.74
C ALA A 526 -12.27 -9.02 -27.96
N ALA A 527 -12.01 -10.23 -27.49
CA ALA A 527 -12.94 -11.35 -27.62
C ALA A 527 -12.96 -12.16 -26.34
N GLN A 528 -14.15 -12.66 -25.98
CA GLN A 528 -14.31 -13.58 -24.87
C GLN A 528 -13.63 -14.91 -25.17
N VAL A 529 -12.91 -15.43 -24.20
CA VAL A 529 -12.31 -16.76 -24.21
C VAL A 529 -12.96 -17.57 -23.10
N ASN A 530 -14.12 -18.16 -23.41
CA ASN A 530 -14.73 -19.13 -22.52
C ASN A 530 -14.03 -20.48 -22.72
N ALA A 531 -13.05 -20.80 -21.88
CA ALA A 531 -12.69 -22.20 -21.67
C ALA A 531 -13.87 -22.87 -20.96
N MET A 532 -14.37 -24.01 -21.44
CA MET A 532 -15.46 -24.72 -20.75
C MET A 532 -15.09 -24.92 -19.28
N PRO A 533 -15.79 -24.28 -18.32
CA PRO A 533 -15.53 -24.54 -16.92
C PRO A 533 -15.94 -25.99 -16.64
N MET A 534 -15.04 -26.79 -16.07
CA MET A 534 -15.37 -28.12 -15.56
C MET A 534 -16.44 -28.00 -14.47
N ASN A 535 -17.31 -29.01 -14.34
CA ASN A 535 -18.39 -28.97 -13.36
C ASN A 535 -17.84 -28.91 -11.93
N PRO A 536 -18.55 -28.28 -10.98
CA PRO A 536 -18.17 -28.28 -9.58
C PRO A 536 -17.94 -29.71 -9.06
N GLY A 537 -16.73 -30.01 -8.60
CA GLY A 537 -16.36 -31.32 -8.02
C GLY A 537 -15.60 -32.26 -8.97
N GLU A 538 -15.37 -31.90 -10.22
CA GLU A 538 -14.47 -32.66 -11.10
C GLU A 538 -13.00 -32.41 -10.69
N PRO A 539 -12.16 -33.46 -10.56
CA PRO A 539 -10.79 -33.30 -10.12
C PRO A 539 -9.99 -32.51 -11.15
N HIS A 540 -9.51 -31.34 -10.73
CA HIS A 540 -8.53 -30.57 -11.48
C HIS A 540 -7.25 -31.40 -11.68
N ALA A 541 -6.63 -31.30 -12.86
CA ALA A 541 -5.29 -31.83 -13.05
C ALA A 541 -4.35 -31.22 -11.98
N PRO A 542 -3.42 -32.00 -11.39
CA PRO A 542 -2.48 -31.48 -10.42
C PRO A 542 -1.76 -30.24 -10.96
N GLY A 543 -1.90 -29.08 -10.30
CA GLY A 543 -1.29 -27.82 -10.69
C GLY A 543 -2.22 -26.75 -11.28
N MET A 544 -3.52 -27.01 -11.44
CA MET A 544 -4.49 -25.98 -11.82
C MET A 544 -4.99 -25.24 -10.56
N LEU A 545 -4.67 -23.95 -10.44
CA LEU A 545 -5.11 -23.09 -9.33
C LEU A 545 -6.64 -22.89 -9.37
N MET A 546 -7.28 -22.99 -8.20
CA MET A 546 -8.72 -22.76 -8.00
C MET A 546 -9.08 -21.28 -8.00
N ASP A 547 -8.13 -20.41 -7.65
CA ASP A 547 -8.31 -18.97 -7.66
C ASP A 547 -7.99 -18.42 -9.05
N ARG A 548 -8.97 -17.73 -9.63
CA ARG A 548 -8.86 -17.07 -10.92
C ARG A 548 -7.98 -15.83 -10.77
N ASP A 549 -6.67 -16.04 -10.87
CA ASP A 549 -5.70 -14.95 -10.84
C ASP A 549 -5.60 -14.33 -12.25
N TYR A 550 -6.40 -13.29 -12.50
CA TYR A 550 -6.38 -12.53 -13.76
C TYR A 550 -5.28 -11.45 -13.78
N ALA A 551 -4.34 -11.47 -12.81
CA ALA A 551 -3.28 -10.48 -12.72
C ALA A 551 -2.53 -10.34 -14.06
N GLY A 552 -2.55 -9.12 -14.61
CA GLY A 552 -1.91 -8.80 -15.89
C GLY A 552 -2.81 -8.86 -17.13
N GLN A 553 -4.06 -9.30 -17.02
CA GLN A 553 -5.02 -9.30 -18.13
C GLN A 553 -5.83 -7.99 -18.17
N TRP A 554 -6.02 -7.44 -19.38
CA TRP A 554 -6.84 -6.24 -19.58
C TRP A 554 -8.34 -6.51 -19.68
N VAL A 555 -8.70 -7.72 -20.10
CA VAL A 555 -10.07 -8.19 -20.22
C VAL A 555 -10.10 -9.56 -19.55
N PRO A 556 -10.65 -9.67 -18.33
CA PRO A 556 -10.80 -10.97 -17.67
C PRO A 556 -11.56 -11.94 -18.56
N ASP A 557 -11.20 -13.22 -18.53
CA ASP A 557 -11.80 -14.25 -19.39
C ASP A 557 -11.79 -13.89 -20.89
N GLY A 558 -10.83 -13.07 -21.33
CA GLY A 558 -10.77 -12.54 -22.69
C GLY A 558 -9.35 -12.45 -23.24
N THR A 559 -9.27 -12.21 -24.55
CA THR A 559 -8.01 -11.88 -25.24
C THR A 559 -8.17 -10.58 -26.01
N ILE A 560 -7.09 -9.82 -26.09
CA ILE A 560 -7.02 -8.59 -26.87
C ILE A 560 -5.86 -8.67 -27.85
N VAL A 561 -6.14 -8.51 -29.14
CA VAL A 561 -5.16 -8.66 -30.22
C VAL A 561 -5.30 -7.54 -31.24
N PRO A 562 -4.18 -7.05 -31.81
CA PRO A 562 -4.23 -6.10 -32.90
C PRO A 562 -4.80 -6.77 -34.16
N ILE A 563 -5.77 -6.12 -34.80
CA ILE A 563 -6.41 -6.60 -36.04
C ILE A 563 -6.13 -5.70 -37.25
N THR A 564 -5.43 -4.59 -37.04
CA THR A 564 -4.93 -3.73 -38.13
C THR A 564 -3.44 -3.51 -37.97
N ALA A 565 -2.77 -3.00 -39.00
CA ALA A 565 -1.52 -2.26 -38.79
C ALA A 565 -1.82 -0.91 -38.11
N VAL A 566 -0.76 -0.16 -37.79
CA VAL A 566 -0.88 1.24 -37.38
C VAL A 566 -1.67 2.02 -38.44
N LEU A 567 -2.74 2.68 -38.01
CA LEU A 567 -3.54 3.60 -38.81
C LEU A 567 -2.78 4.93 -38.89
N ARG A 568 -2.39 5.36 -40.09
CA ARG A 568 -1.62 6.60 -40.31
C ARG A 568 -2.53 7.77 -40.56
#